data_AF-A0A9Q0XPZ1-F1
#
_entry.id   AF-A0A9Q0XPZ1-F1
#
_cell.length_a   1.000
_cell.length_b   1.000
_cell.length_c   1.000
_cell.angle_alpha   90.00
_cell.angle_beta   90.00
_cell.angle_gamma   90.00
#
_symmetry.space_group_name_H-M   'P 1'
#
loop_
_entity.id
_entity.type
_entity.pdbx_description
1 polymer ?
#
loop_
_entity_poly.entity_id
_entity_poly.type
_entity_poly.pdbx_seq_one_letter_code
_entity_poly.pdbx_strand_id
1 'polypeptide(L)'
;MTLLGEAAVTCNSGTQLHNELLHSGKLNEYGVIVPFSADCKGQFLSHVVSGSVASRKKEAAFPRSPPSHTAPRRVVRSTRHNQGMSRNRLYYFNVTVFGKELHLRLKPNRRLVSPGAQAEWQEDFQKVYQEPLKQGCIFTGGVSGMPGASVAISNCDGLAGLIRTDSGEFFIEPLERGQWEKEKQGRAHVVYRRSAIRQERAEAVKDHHNEVLGFSVGQLPNALNVIEDQVGEAERKRRHAKKDDYNIEVLLAVDDSVVRFHGKEHVQNYVLTLMNIVDEIYHDESLGVHINIVLVRMIMVGYRQSISLIERGNPSRSLEQVCRWAHSQQRSDPEHAEYHDHAVFLTRQDFGPAGMQGYAPVTGMCHPLRSCTLNHEDGFSSAFVVAHETGHVLGMEHDGQGNRCADETSMGSIMAPLVQAAFHRYHWSRCSKQELNRYIHSYDCLLDDPFEHNWPKLPELPGINYSMDEQCRFDFGVGYKTCTA
;
A
#
# COMPACT_ATOMS: atom_id res chain seq x y z
N MET A 1 -0.16 -56.59 27.17
CA MET A 1 -0.22 -56.20 25.74
C MET A 1 -1.49 -55.39 25.60
N THR A 2 -1.36 -54.08 25.79
CA THR A 2 -2.49 -53.16 26.00
C THR A 2 -2.29 -52.02 25.01
N LEU A 3 -3.28 -51.81 24.14
CA LEU A 3 -3.37 -50.68 23.23
C LEU A 3 -4.47 -49.76 23.75
N LEU A 4 -4.11 -48.56 24.13
CA LEU A 4 -5.00 -47.40 24.18
C LEU A 4 -4.26 -46.26 23.49
N GLY A 5 -4.89 -45.74 22.43
CA GLY A 5 -4.42 -44.59 21.70
C GLY A 5 -4.95 -43.30 22.33
N GLU A 6 -4.11 -42.28 22.32
CA GLU A 6 -4.53 -40.89 22.42
C GLU A 6 -3.83 -40.11 21.29
N ALA A 7 -4.66 -39.56 20.40
CA ALA A 7 -4.25 -38.59 19.40
C ALA A 7 -4.19 -37.21 20.07
N ALA A 8 -3.00 -36.66 20.22
CA ALA A 8 -2.80 -35.26 20.56
C ALA A 8 -2.54 -34.48 19.27
N VAL A 9 -3.58 -33.85 18.74
CA VAL A 9 -3.49 -32.78 17.73
C VAL A 9 -3.05 -31.52 18.46
N THR A 10 -1.78 -31.13 18.32
CA THR A 10 -1.29 -29.82 18.75
C THR A 10 -1.18 -28.90 17.53
N CYS A 11 -2.16 -28.02 17.38
CA CYS A 11 -2.06 -26.83 16.53
C CYS A 11 -0.98 -25.92 17.10
N ASN A 12 0.19 -25.86 16.46
CA ASN A 12 1.23 -24.88 16.78
C ASN A 12 1.81 -24.33 15.47
N SER A 13 1.01 -23.56 14.74
CA SER A 13 1.36 -22.98 13.43
C SER A 13 1.81 -21.52 13.50
N GLY A 14 1.95 -20.93 14.70
CA GLY A 14 2.31 -19.51 14.87
C GLY A 14 3.81 -19.20 14.99
N THR A 15 4.65 -20.18 15.33
CA THR A 15 6.08 -19.99 15.63
C THR A 15 7.03 -20.32 14.48
N GLN A 16 6.52 -20.81 13.34
CA GLN A 16 7.35 -21.28 12.23
C GLN A 16 7.80 -20.19 11.24
N LEU A 17 7.12 -19.03 11.20
CA LEU A 17 7.23 -18.06 10.09
C LEU A 17 8.58 -17.34 9.93
N HIS A 18 9.31 -17.09 11.02
CA HIS A 18 10.58 -16.33 10.96
C HIS A 18 11.81 -17.20 11.16
N ASN A 19 11.60 -18.44 11.61
CA ASN A 19 12.63 -19.46 11.52
C ASN A 19 12.99 -19.72 10.06
N GLU A 20 12.14 -19.51 9.07
CA GLU A 20 12.53 -19.69 7.67
C GLU A 20 13.51 -18.62 7.17
N LEU A 21 13.34 -17.31 7.38
CA LEU A 21 14.35 -16.33 6.92
C LEU A 21 15.72 -16.48 7.63
N LEU A 22 15.71 -16.80 8.93
CA LEU A 22 16.92 -16.96 9.74
C LEU A 22 17.54 -18.37 9.69
N HIS A 23 16.75 -19.43 9.53
CA HIS A 23 17.23 -20.83 9.42
C HIS A 23 17.29 -21.35 7.98
N SER A 24 16.65 -20.72 6.98
CA SER A 24 16.85 -21.04 5.55
C SER A 24 18.22 -20.59 5.05
N GLY A 25 19.00 -19.86 5.86
CA GLY A 25 20.26 -19.28 5.44
C GLY A 25 20.11 -18.33 4.25
N LYS A 26 18.97 -17.60 4.17
CA LYS A 26 18.69 -16.58 3.13
C LYS A 26 19.32 -15.22 3.44
N LEU A 27 19.87 -14.98 4.62
CA LEU A 27 20.54 -13.72 4.98
C LEU A 27 22.02 -13.96 5.27
N ASN A 28 22.89 -13.18 4.61
CA ASN A 28 24.34 -13.16 4.86
C ASN A 28 24.74 -12.33 6.08
N GLU A 29 24.00 -11.25 6.36
CA GLU A 29 24.33 -10.26 7.38
C GLU A 29 23.02 -9.65 7.93
N TYR A 30 22.83 -9.70 9.25
CA TYR A 30 21.69 -9.11 9.95
C TYR A 30 22.06 -8.70 11.38
N GLY A 31 21.33 -7.76 11.95
CA GLY A 31 21.39 -7.37 13.35
C GLY A 31 20.06 -7.66 14.05
N VAL A 32 20.11 -8.06 15.32
CA VAL A 32 18.93 -8.20 16.18
C VAL A 32 18.93 -7.05 17.18
N ILE A 33 17.86 -6.27 17.20
CA ILE A 33 17.75 -5.05 17.99
C ILE A 33 16.41 -4.96 18.70
N VAL A 34 16.34 -4.11 19.72
CA VAL A 34 15.08 -3.77 20.40
C VAL A 34 14.83 -2.28 20.15
N PRO A 35 13.93 -1.92 19.23
CA PRO A 35 13.61 -0.53 18.97
C PRO A 35 12.78 0.03 20.13
N PHE A 36 12.72 1.35 20.23
CA PHE A 36 11.91 2.01 21.25
C PHE A 36 11.28 3.31 20.73
N SER A 37 10.12 3.64 21.29
CA SER A 37 9.50 4.95 21.11
C SER A 37 10.30 6.02 21.85
N ALA A 38 10.52 7.14 21.19
CA ALA A 38 11.31 8.24 21.69
C ALA A 38 10.53 9.57 21.63
N ASP A 39 11.04 10.60 22.30
CA ASP A 39 10.57 11.97 22.13
C ASP A 39 11.25 12.65 20.92
N CYS A 40 10.95 13.92 20.65
CA CYS A 40 11.55 14.66 19.53
C CYS A 40 13.06 14.96 19.70
N LYS A 41 13.65 14.65 20.86
CA LYS A 41 15.08 14.79 21.16
C LYS A 41 15.79 13.43 21.15
N GLY A 42 15.08 12.34 20.83
CA GLY A 42 15.63 10.99 20.87
C GLY A 42 15.71 10.37 22.26
N GLN A 43 15.09 10.96 23.28
CA GLN A 43 15.06 10.38 24.62
C GLN A 43 14.06 9.23 24.70
N PHE A 44 14.44 8.16 25.39
CA PHE A 44 13.61 6.98 25.58
C PHE A 44 12.27 7.31 26.25
N LEU A 45 11.17 6.83 25.67
CA LEU A 45 9.83 6.88 26.27
C LEU A 45 9.33 5.50 26.67
N SER A 46 9.38 4.52 25.76
CA SER A 46 8.89 3.16 26.01
C SER A 46 9.38 2.17 24.95
N HIS A 47 9.53 0.91 25.33
CA HIS A 47 9.73 -0.20 24.38
C HIS A 47 8.48 -0.55 23.55
N VAL A 48 7.30 -0.01 23.90
CA VAL A 48 6.09 -0.18 23.10
C VAL A 48 6.21 0.67 21.84
N VAL A 49 6.34 -0.01 20.69
CA VAL A 49 6.44 0.62 19.37
C VAL A 49 5.17 0.43 18.55
N SER A 50 4.36 -0.59 18.87
CA SER A 50 3.08 -0.82 18.21
C SER A 50 2.07 0.28 18.50
N GLY A 51 1.29 0.64 17.48
CA GLY A 51 0.12 1.50 17.62
C GLY A 51 -0.89 0.85 18.57
N SER A 52 -1.43 1.63 19.53
CA SER A 52 -2.34 1.09 20.54
C SER A 52 -3.59 0.48 19.90
N VAL A 53 -3.65 -0.85 19.93
CA VAL A 53 -4.86 -1.65 19.74
C VAL A 53 -5.93 -1.36 20.81
N ALA A 54 -5.69 -0.44 21.77
CA ALA A 54 -6.65 -0.08 22.82
C ALA A 54 -7.91 0.65 22.31
N SER A 55 -7.99 1.04 21.03
CA SER A 55 -9.28 1.42 20.41
C SER A 55 -10.08 0.21 19.91
N ARG A 56 -9.49 -0.98 19.73
CA ARG A 56 -10.18 -2.16 19.17
C ARG A 56 -10.99 -2.97 20.18
N LYS A 57 -10.87 -2.74 21.49
CA LYS A 57 -11.63 -3.48 22.53
C LYS A 57 -12.90 -2.77 23.04
N LYS A 58 -13.22 -1.55 22.58
CA LYS A 58 -14.43 -0.82 23.04
C LYS A 58 -15.66 -0.98 22.15
N GLU A 59 -15.54 -1.52 20.95
CA GLU A 59 -16.69 -1.70 20.03
C GLU A 59 -17.22 -3.14 19.96
N ALA A 60 -16.60 -4.08 20.67
CA ALA A 60 -17.05 -5.48 20.73
C ALA A 60 -17.46 -5.89 22.16
N ALA A 61 -18.38 -5.14 22.78
CA ALA A 61 -19.14 -5.62 23.93
C ALA A 61 -20.44 -4.82 24.08
N PHE A 62 -21.55 -5.53 24.27
CA PHE A 62 -22.92 -5.11 24.59
C PHE A 62 -23.91 -4.93 23.42
N PRO A 63 -24.77 -5.94 23.14
CA PRO A 63 -26.13 -5.66 22.69
C PRO A 63 -26.94 -5.18 23.91
N ARG A 64 -27.44 -3.94 23.89
CA ARG A 64 -28.36 -3.44 24.92
C ARG A 64 -29.73 -3.12 24.30
N SER A 65 -30.72 -3.85 24.80
CA SER A 65 -32.16 -3.66 24.68
C SER A 65 -32.61 -2.25 25.08
N PRO A 66 -33.80 -1.80 24.63
CA PRO A 66 -34.26 -0.42 24.83
C PRO A 66 -34.75 -0.18 26.27
N PRO A 67 -34.48 0.99 26.89
CA PRO A 67 -34.99 1.28 28.23
C PRO A 67 -36.28 2.11 28.20
N SER A 68 -37.22 1.70 29.04
CA SER A 68 -38.39 2.46 29.49
C SER A 68 -38.04 3.43 30.64
N HIS A 69 -38.93 4.41 30.83
CA HIS A 69 -38.84 5.63 31.64
C HIS A 69 -38.46 5.47 33.14
N THR A 70 -37.67 6.41 33.69
CA THR A 70 -38.01 7.40 34.77
C THR A 70 -36.78 7.96 35.55
N ALA A 71 -36.50 9.26 35.35
CA ALA A 71 -36.08 10.34 36.29
C ALA A 71 -34.88 10.17 37.30
N PRO A 72 -34.39 11.26 37.96
CA PRO A 72 -33.14 11.94 37.56
C PRO A 72 -32.07 12.01 38.67
N ARG A 73 -30.77 12.13 38.34
CA ARG A 73 -29.78 12.65 39.31
C ARG A 73 -28.49 13.22 38.71
N ARG A 74 -28.33 14.52 38.99
CA ARG A 74 -27.13 15.35 39.21
C ARG A 74 -25.91 15.21 38.28
N VAL A 75 -25.76 16.28 37.50
CA VAL A 75 -24.54 16.82 36.88
C VAL A 75 -23.33 16.75 37.82
N VAL A 76 -22.29 16.02 37.39
CA VAL A 76 -20.90 16.30 37.76
C VAL A 76 -20.17 16.64 36.47
N ARG A 77 -19.79 17.91 36.37
CA ARG A 77 -19.06 18.52 35.26
C ARG A 77 -17.61 18.03 35.33
N SER A 78 -17.28 16.93 34.64
CA SER A 78 -15.87 16.62 34.35
C SER A 78 -15.53 17.21 32.98
N THR A 79 -14.46 17.98 33.00
CA THR A 79 -13.92 18.77 31.89
C THR A 79 -13.64 17.89 30.68
N ARG A 80 -14.43 18.08 29.61
CA ARG A 80 -14.08 17.67 28.25
C ARG A 80 -12.76 18.35 27.89
N HIS A 81 -11.65 17.61 27.94
CA HIS A 81 -10.46 18.04 27.23
C HIS A 81 -10.77 17.96 25.74
N ASN A 82 -10.81 19.15 25.13
CA ASN A 82 -10.86 19.39 23.69
C ASN A 82 -10.05 18.33 22.92
N GLN A 83 -10.74 17.43 22.21
CA GLN A 83 -10.18 16.81 21.01
C GLN A 83 -10.27 17.83 19.87
N GLY A 84 -9.51 18.91 20.01
CA GLY A 84 -9.23 19.85 18.94
C GLY A 84 -7.91 19.45 18.27
N MET A 85 -7.98 19.13 16.99
CA MET A 85 -6.87 19.20 16.00
C MET A 85 -5.49 18.69 16.45
N SER A 86 -5.10 17.50 15.98
CA SER A 86 -3.69 17.23 15.69
C SER A 86 -3.53 16.83 14.23
N ARG A 87 -3.54 17.82 13.34
CA ARG A 87 -3.27 17.66 11.91
C ARG A 87 -1.78 17.37 11.62
N ASN A 88 -0.87 17.51 12.60
CA ASN A 88 0.59 17.39 12.45
C ASN A 88 1.27 16.63 13.61
N ARG A 89 0.69 15.53 14.10
CA ARG A 89 1.38 14.71 15.13
C ARG A 89 2.53 13.93 14.48
N LEU A 90 3.75 14.28 14.86
CA LEU A 90 4.95 13.51 14.53
C LEU A 90 5.14 12.38 15.55
N TYR A 91 5.68 11.27 15.08
CA TYR A 91 6.02 10.09 15.85
C TYR A 91 7.52 9.87 15.75
N TYR A 92 8.13 9.46 16.86
CA TYR A 92 9.57 9.30 16.95
C TYR A 92 9.93 7.93 17.50
N PHE A 93 10.88 7.27 16.85
CA PHE A 93 11.39 5.96 17.24
C PHE A 93 12.90 5.94 17.08
N ASN A 94 13.60 5.24 17.97
CA ASN A 94 15.02 4.97 17.81
C ASN A 94 15.21 3.51 17.38
N VAL A 95 16.04 3.33 16.36
CA VAL A 95 16.41 2.03 15.82
C VAL A 95 17.93 1.98 15.68
N THR A 96 18.55 0.96 16.28
CA THR A 96 19.99 0.73 16.11
C THR A 96 20.21 -0.11 14.86
N VAL A 97 21.05 0.37 13.95
CA VAL A 97 21.37 -0.27 12.67
C VAL A 97 22.89 -0.37 12.56
N PHE A 98 23.44 -1.60 12.64
CA PHE A 98 24.88 -1.87 12.55
C PHE A 98 25.76 -0.94 13.41
N GLY A 99 25.36 -0.73 14.65
CA GLY A 99 26.08 0.10 15.63
C GLY A 99 25.81 1.61 15.54
N LYS A 100 24.97 2.07 14.61
CA LYS A 100 24.50 3.46 14.53
C LYS A 100 23.06 3.57 15.01
N GLU A 101 22.79 4.49 15.92
CA GLU A 101 21.43 4.79 16.36
C GLU A 101 20.76 5.78 15.40
N LEU A 102 19.63 5.40 14.82
CA LEU A 102 18.84 6.21 13.91
C LEU A 102 17.59 6.73 14.62
N HIS A 103 17.46 8.05 14.71
CA HIS A 103 16.29 8.70 15.28
C HIS A 103 15.26 9.01 14.19
N LEU A 104 14.29 8.11 14.03
CA LEU A 104 13.24 8.18 13.01
C LEU A 104 12.23 9.26 13.37
N ARG A 105 11.87 10.11 12.41
CA ARG A 105 10.86 11.17 12.53
C ARG A 105 9.78 10.94 11.48
N LEU A 106 8.60 10.54 11.94
CA LEU A 106 7.54 9.97 11.10
C LEU A 106 6.24 10.76 11.19
N LYS A 107 5.50 10.76 10.08
CA LYS A 107 4.12 11.25 9.95
C LYS A 107 3.23 10.12 9.43
N PRO A 108 1.95 10.05 9.82
CA PRO A 108 1.04 9.08 9.23
C PRO A 108 0.94 9.26 7.71
N ASN A 109 1.05 8.18 6.94
CA ASN A 109 0.76 8.21 5.50
C ASN A 109 -0.75 8.14 5.31
N ARG A 110 -1.36 9.27 4.95
CA ARG A 110 -2.81 9.40 4.76
C ARG A 110 -3.22 9.37 3.28
N ARG A 111 -2.26 9.19 2.37
CA ARG A 111 -2.48 9.19 0.92
C ARG A 111 -2.36 7.80 0.30
N LEU A 112 -1.93 6.79 1.07
CA LEU A 112 -1.81 5.42 0.58
C LEU A 112 -3.15 4.68 0.41
N VAL A 113 -4.18 5.00 1.19
CA VAL A 113 -5.46 4.26 1.20
C VAL A 113 -6.60 5.22 0.98
N SER A 114 -7.39 5.02 -0.07
CA SER A 114 -8.50 5.91 -0.39
C SER A 114 -9.60 5.85 0.68
N PRO A 115 -10.38 6.93 0.87
CA PRO A 115 -11.50 6.91 1.81
C PRO A 115 -12.52 5.83 1.43
N GLY A 116 -12.82 4.93 2.38
CA GLY A 116 -13.80 3.86 2.17
C GLY A 116 -13.26 2.58 1.54
N ALA A 117 -11.98 2.54 1.17
CA ALA A 117 -11.33 1.35 0.61
C ALA A 117 -11.47 0.11 1.51
N GLN A 118 -11.74 -1.04 0.90
CA GLN A 118 -12.00 -2.31 1.59
C GLN A 118 -11.04 -3.42 1.16
N ALA A 119 -10.75 -4.32 2.09
CA ALA A 119 -10.20 -5.64 1.83
C ALA A 119 -11.34 -6.64 1.70
N GLU A 120 -11.41 -7.27 0.53
CA GLU A 120 -12.36 -8.31 0.18
C GLU A 120 -11.70 -9.69 0.27
N TRP A 121 -12.39 -10.65 0.86
CA TRP A 121 -11.98 -12.04 0.93
C TRP A 121 -12.84 -12.88 0.00
N GLN A 122 -12.21 -13.56 -0.95
CA GLN A 122 -12.88 -14.43 -1.91
C GLN A 122 -12.54 -15.90 -1.64
N GLU A 123 -13.56 -16.77 -1.69
CA GLU A 123 -13.42 -18.22 -1.71
C GLU A 123 -14.38 -18.77 -2.79
N ASP A 124 -13.97 -19.82 -3.51
CA ASP A 124 -14.79 -20.44 -4.57
C ASP A 124 -15.42 -19.45 -5.59
N PHE A 125 -14.66 -18.45 -6.02
CA PHE A 125 -15.13 -17.42 -6.98
C PHE A 125 -16.20 -16.47 -6.44
N GLN A 126 -16.44 -16.46 -5.13
CA GLN A 126 -17.42 -15.60 -4.48
C GLN A 126 -16.81 -14.80 -3.34
N LYS A 127 -17.32 -13.59 -3.15
CA LYS A 127 -17.01 -12.77 -1.97
C LYS A 127 -17.63 -13.39 -0.73
N VAL A 128 -16.79 -13.72 0.25
CA VAL A 128 -17.22 -14.27 1.54
C VAL A 128 -17.33 -13.19 2.61
N TYR A 129 -16.34 -12.29 2.67
CA TYR A 129 -16.26 -11.26 3.70
C TYR A 129 -15.56 -10.00 3.19
N GLN A 130 -15.83 -8.85 3.80
CA GLN A 130 -15.15 -7.61 3.52
C GLN A 130 -14.90 -6.82 4.82
N GLU A 131 -13.75 -6.15 4.90
CA GLU A 131 -13.40 -5.28 6.03
C GLU A 131 -12.72 -3.99 5.53
N PRO A 132 -12.83 -2.87 6.27
CA PRO A 132 -12.10 -1.65 5.91
C PRO A 132 -10.58 -1.83 5.94
N LEU A 133 -9.87 -1.14 5.04
CA LEU A 133 -8.41 -1.09 5.07
C LEU A 133 -7.88 -0.30 6.27
N LYS A 134 -6.96 -0.91 7.03
CA LYS A 134 -6.43 -0.38 8.29
C LYS A 134 -5.20 0.50 8.05
N GLN A 135 -5.40 1.80 7.79
CA GLN A 135 -4.31 2.76 7.54
C GLN A 135 -3.67 3.41 8.79
N GLY A 136 -4.27 3.24 9.98
CA GLY A 136 -3.90 4.02 11.19
C GLY A 136 -2.50 3.75 11.78
N CYS A 137 -1.75 2.83 11.20
CA CYS A 137 -0.43 2.40 11.64
C CYS A 137 0.62 2.41 10.51
N ILE A 138 0.35 3.10 9.40
CA ILE A 138 1.28 3.27 8.28
C ILE A 138 1.88 4.68 8.30
N PHE A 139 3.20 4.78 8.15
CA PHE A 139 3.95 6.02 8.30
C PHE A 139 5.01 6.18 7.22
N THR A 140 5.24 7.45 6.87
CA THR A 140 6.40 7.89 6.08
C THR A 140 7.16 8.97 6.82
N GLY A 141 8.41 9.23 6.47
CA GLY A 141 9.21 10.24 7.14
C GLY A 141 10.69 10.17 6.79
N GLY A 142 11.53 10.61 7.72
CA GLY A 142 12.97 10.63 7.53
C GLY A 142 13.74 10.39 8.82
N VAL A 143 15.05 10.49 8.75
CA VAL A 143 15.95 10.32 9.90
C VAL A 143 16.46 11.69 10.35
N SER A 144 16.38 11.97 11.65
CA SER A 144 16.82 13.24 12.21
C SER A 144 18.33 13.40 12.04
N GLY A 145 18.76 14.55 11.50
CA GLY A 145 20.16 14.82 11.21
C GLY A 145 20.70 14.23 9.90
N MET A 146 19.86 13.58 9.08
CA MET A 146 20.25 13.04 7.77
C MET A 146 19.32 13.59 6.66
N PRO A 147 19.64 14.76 6.07
CA PRO A 147 18.89 15.29 4.94
C PRO A 147 19.01 14.35 3.72
N GLY A 148 17.88 13.82 3.24
CA GLY A 148 17.84 12.84 2.14
C GLY A 148 17.59 11.40 2.58
N ALA A 149 17.62 11.12 3.89
CA ALA A 149 17.14 9.86 4.44
C ALA A 149 15.61 9.82 4.42
N SER A 150 15.06 8.68 4.03
CA SER A 150 13.62 8.46 4.00
C SER A 150 13.22 7.14 4.65
N VAL A 151 11.99 7.07 5.14
CA VAL A 151 11.50 5.96 5.96
C VAL A 151 10.06 5.67 5.58
N ALA A 152 9.76 4.41 5.28
CA ALA A 152 8.42 3.92 5.01
C ALA A 152 8.17 2.68 5.86
N ILE A 153 7.45 2.86 6.98
CA ILE A 153 7.25 1.79 7.96
C ILE A 153 5.82 1.71 8.47
N SER A 154 5.48 0.53 8.96
CA SER A 154 4.29 0.22 9.72
C SER A 154 4.63 -0.01 11.18
N ASN A 155 3.70 0.33 12.08
CA ASN A 155 3.76 -0.06 13.48
C ASN A 155 2.53 -0.88 13.93
N CYS A 156 1.87 -1.58 13.01
CA CYS A 156 0.64 -2.31 13.32
C CYS A 156 0.88 -3.52 14.25
N ASP A 157 2.06 -4.15 14.18
CA ASP A 157 2.51 -5.25 15.04
C ASP A 157 4.05 -5.24 15.15
N GLY A 158 4.59 -4.24 15.82
CA GLY A 158 6.03 -3.92 15.80
C GLY A 158 6.40 -3.06 14.60
N LEU A 159 7.65 -2.57 14.56
CA LEU A 159 8.15 -1.79 13.43
C LEU A 159 8.47 -2.72 12.25
N ALA A 160 7.86 -2.48 11.11
CA ALA A 160 8.11 -3.22 9.88
C ALA A 160 8.24 -2.27 8.70
N GLY A 161 9.25 -2.43 7.84
CA GLY A 161 9.36 -1.67 6.58
C GLY A 161 10.77 -1.27 6.20
N LEU A 162 10.90 -0.15 5.47
CA LEU A 162 12.15 0.32 4.87
C LEU A 162 12.69 1.59 5.57
N ILE A 163 14.00 1.59 5.83
CA ILE A 163 14.77 2.76 6.28
C ILE A 163 15.89 2.98 5.26
N ARG A 164 15.85 4.12 4.57
CA ARG A 164 16.88 4.56 3.64
C ARG A 164 17.75 5.63 4.31
N THR A 165 19.06 5.45 4.25
CA THR A 165 20.04 6.42 4.73
C THR A 165 21.12 6.62 3.66
N ASP A 166 22.03 7.58 3.89
CA ASP A 166 23.19 7.79 3.01
C ASP A 166 24.15 6.59 2.95
N SER A 167 24.04 5.68 3.94
CA SER A 167 24.88 4.48 4.04
C SER A 167 24.27 3.22 3.44
N GLY A 168 23.01 3.28 3.02
CA GLY A 168 22.29 2.17 2.41
C GLY A 168 20.83 2.05 2.84
N GLU A 169 20.22 0.96 2.37
CA GLU A 169 18.83 0.56 2.63
C GLU A 169 18.78 -0.58 3.63
N PHE A 170 17.91 -0.44 4.62
CA PHE A 170 17.71 -1.40 5.67
C PHE A 170 16.24 -1.75 5.79
N PHE A 171 15.95 -3.04 5.83
CA PHE A 171 14.65 -3.53 6.25
C PHE A 171 14.66 -3.77 7.75
N ILE A 172 13.55 -3.46 8.40
CA ILE A 172 13.27 -3.81 9.79
C ILE A 172 12.01 -4.65 9.84
N GLU A 173 12.03 -5.73 10.64
CA GLU A 173 10.87 -6.59 10.86
C GLU A 173 10.86 -7.14 12.29
N PRO A 174 9.69 -7.38 12.90
CA PRO A 174 9.60 -8.10 14.16
C PRO A 174 10.12 -9.53 14.00
N LEU A 175 10.93 -10.00 14.96
CA LEU A 175 11.50 -11.35 14.93
C LEU A 175 10.41 -12.44 15.04
N GLU A 176 9.36 -12.18 15.83
CA GLU A 176 8.21 -13.05 15.99
C GLU A 176 6.95 -12.21 15.89
N ARG A 177 5.97 -12.63 15.08
CA ARG A 177 4.68 -11.93 14.87
C ARG A 177 3.70 -12.19 16.03
N GLY A 178 2.76 -11.28 16.24
CA GLY A 178 1.67 -11.45 17.21
C GLY A 178 2.08 -11.35 18.68
N GLN A 179 3.32 -10.94 18.99
CA GLN A 179 3.84 -10.85 20.36
C GLN A 179 3.80 -9.44 20.95
N TRP A 180 2.76 -8.67 20.63
CA TRP A 180 2.56 -7.30 21.13
C TRP A 180 2.59 -7.21 22.67
N GLU A 181 2.17 -8.26 23.39
CA GLU A 181 2.20 -8.31 24.85
C GLU A 181 3.61 -8.25 25.45
N LYS A 182 4.61 -8.76 24.72
CA LYS A 182 6.01 -8.76 25.13
C LYS A 182 6.72 -7.44 24.82
N GLU A 183 6.09 -6.50 24.10
CA GLU A 183 6.73 -5.22 23.77
C GLU A 183 7.11 -4.40 24.99
N LYS A 184 6.34 -4.47 26.08
CA LYS A 184 6.70 -3.78 27.33
C LYS A 184 8.06 -4.21 27.88
N GLN A 185 8.49 -5.43 27.56
CA GLN A 185 9.77 -6.01 27.99
C GLN A 185 10.88 -5.82 26.93
N GLY A 186 10.57 -5.20 25.78
CA GLY A 186 11.49 -5.08 24.66
C GLY A 186 11.34 -6.24 23.67
N ARG A 187 10.50 -6.06 22.64
CA ARG A 187 10.36 -7.05 21.56
C ARG A 187 11.49 -6.91 20.55
N ALA A 188 12.16 -8.03 20.27
CA ALA A 188 13.25 -8.07 19.30
C ALA A 188 12.75 -7.89 17.86
N HIS A 189 13.56 -7.20 17.07
CA HIS A 189 13.38 -6.98 15.64
C HIS A 189 14.67 -7.38 14.93
N VAL A 190 14.53 -7.91 13.71
CA VAL A 190 15.65 -8.11 12.79
C VAL A 190 15.80 -6.87 11.93
N VAL A 191 17.05 -6.45 11.71
CA VAL A 191 17.41 -5.41 10.75
C VAL A 191 18.46 -5.96 9.82
N TYR A 192 18.25 -5.84 8.51
CA TYR A 192 19.16 -6.37 7.50
C TYR A 192 19.24 -5.46 6.29
N ARG A 193 20.37 -5.52 5.58
CA ARG A 193 20.57 -4.79 4.33
C ARG A 193 19.83 -5.49 3.20
N ARG A 194 19.32 -4.75 2.23
CA ARG A 194 18.82 -5.35 0.98
C ARG A 194 19.88 -6.24 0.30
N SER A 195 21.13 -5.79 0.30
CA SER A 195 22.27 -6.54 -0.25
C SER A 195 22.63 -7.83 0.51
N ALA A 196 22.05 -8.06 1.70
CA ALA A 196 22.34 -9.24 2.51
C ALA A 196 21.48 -10.45 2.14
N ILE A 197 20.44 -10.27 1.32
CA ILE A 197 19.57 -11.36 0.87
C ILE A 197 20.37 -12.26 -0.09
N ARG A 198 20.63 -13.51 0.33
CA ARG A 198 21.32 -14.55 -0.44
C ARG A 198 20.47 -14.96 -1.63
N GLN A 199 21.17 -15.13 -2.75
CA GLN A 199 20.58 -15.50 -4.01
C GLN A 199 20.95 -16.94 -4.32
N GLU A 200 19.98 -17.78 -4.66
CA GLU A 200 20.25 -18.96 -5.46
C GLU A 200 20.60 -18.47 -6.86
N ARG A 201 21.78 -18.84 -7.38
CA ARG A 201 22.24 -18.42 -8.71
C ARG A 201 21.24 -18.87 -9.77
N ALA A 202 20.38 -17.98 -10.24
CA ALA A 202 19.80 -18.12 -11.56
C ALA A 202 20.93 -17.85 -12.57
N GLU A 203 21.24 -18.85 -13.40
CA GLU A 203 22.08 -18.63 -14.58
C GLU A 203 21.45 -17.49 -15.41
N ALA A 204 22.28 -16.69 -16.08
CA ALA A 204 21.82 -15.58 -16.91
C ALA A 204 20.75 -16.07 -17.90
N VAL A 205 19.47 -15.88 -17.53
CA VAL A 205 18.35 -16.16 -18.41
C VAL A 205 18.49 -15.16 -19.54
N LYS A 206 18.68 -15.65 -20.76
CA LYS A 206 18.57 -14.80 -21.94
C LYS A 206 17.18 -14.19 -21.88
N ASP A 207 17.12 -12.86 -21.77
CA ASP A 207 15.87 -12.11 -21.79
C ASP A 207 14.98 -12.64 -22.90
N HIS A 208 13.86 -13.25 -22.50
CA HIS A 208 12.76 -13.42 -23.42
C HIS A 208 12.27 -11.99 -23.66
N HIS A 209 12.69 -11.41 -24.78
CA HIS A 209 12.18 -10.13 -25.25
C HIS A 209 10.68 -10.08 -25.03
N ASN A 210 10.19 -8.95 -24.49
CA ASN A 210 8.78 -8.57 -24.48
C ASN A 210 8.29 -8.28 -25.91
N GLU A 211 8.55 -9.19 -26.84
CA GLU A 211 7.72 -9.33 -28.03
C GLU A 211 6.46 -10.06 -27.59
N VAL A 212 5.47 -9.29 -27.15
CA VAL A 212 4.11 -9.65 -27.52
C VAL A 212 4.16 -9.78 -29.03
N LEU A 213 4.19 -11.02 -29.54
CA LEU A 213 4.18 -11.33 -30.97
C LEU A 213 3.17 -10.37 -31.61
N GLY A 214 3.68 -9.53 -32.51
CA GLY A 214 2.92 -8.43 -33.09
C GLY A 214 1.55 -8.91 -33.52
N PHE A 215 0.53 -8.49 -32.76
CA PHE A 215 -0.82 -8.47 -33.28
C PHE A 215 -0.77 -7.53 -34.47
N SER A 216 -0.83 -8.12 -35.67
CA SER A 216 -0.92 -7.41 -36.93
C SER A 216 -1.94 -6.29 -36.78
N VAL A 217 -1.48 -5.05 -36.89
CA VAL A 217 -2.31 -3.86 -37.03
C VAL A 217 -2.99 -3.98 -38.40
N GLY A 218 -4.04 -4.77 -38.44
CA GLY A 218 -4.70 -5.17 -39.66
C GLY A 218 -5.98 -5.90 -39.34
N GLN A 219 -7.09 -5.15 -39.42
CA GLN A 219 -8.49 -5.59 -39.43
C GLN A 219 -9.17 -5.76 -38.06
N LEU A 220 -9.70 -4.65 -37.55
CA LEU A 220 -11.03 -4.59 -36.93
C LEU A 220 -11.64 -3.21 -37.23
N PRO A 221 -12.73 -3.11 -38.01
CA PRO A 221 -13.35 -1.84 -38.35
C PRO A 221 -14.34 -1.36 -37.28
N ASN A 222 -14.40 -0.03 -37.13
CA ASN A 222 -15.44 0.78 -36.50
C ASN A 222 -15.67 0.64 -34.98
N ALA A 223 -14.97 1.50 -34.22
CA ALA A 223 -15.53 2.17 -33.05
C ALA A 223 -15.00 3.63 -32.96
N LEU A 224 -14.96 4.34 -34.08
CA LEU A 224 -15.00 5.81 -34.06
C LEU A 224 -16.47 6.19 -33.88
N ASN A 225 -16.85 6.63 -32.68
CA ASN A 225 -17.96 7.57 -32.40
C ASN A 225 -18.11 7.85 -30.88
N VAL A 226 -17.01 8.08 -30.15
CA VAL A 226 -17.04 8.59 -28.76
C VAL A 226 -15.81 9.49 -28.47
N ILE A 227 -15.42 10.39 -29.38
CA ILE A 227 -14.22 11.26 -29.18
C ILE A 227 -14.53 12.75 -29.41
N GLU A 228 -15.76 13.20 -29.17
CA GLU A 228 -16.04 14.66 -29.14
C GLU A 228 -16.46 15.18 -27.77
N ASP A 229 -17.03 14.35 -26.88
CA ASP A 229 -17.42 14.79 -25.53
C ASP A 229 -16.32 14.63 -24.46
N GLN A 230 -15.32 13.77 -24.66
CA GLN A 230 -14.25 13.52 -23.66
C GLN A 230 -13.12 14.56 -23.66
N VAL A 231 -12.96 15.31 -24.76
CA VAL A 231 -11.89 16.31 -24.90
C VAL A 231 -12.14 17.51 -23.96
N GLY A 232 -13.41 17.87 -23.74
CA GLY A 232 -13.79 18.98 -22.87
C GLY A 232 -13.61 18.71 -21.37
N GLU A 233 -13.78 17.47 -20.92
CA GLU A 233 -13.58 17.08 -19.51
C GLU A 233 -12.09 16.88 -19.17
N ALA A 234 -11.31 16.27 -20.07
CA ALA A 234 -9.87 16.12 -19.90
C ALA A 234 -9.16 17.48 -19.79
N GLU A 235 -9.56 18.48 -20.59
CA GLU A 235 -9.05 19.86 -20.46
C GLU A 235 -9.43 20.55 -19.16
N ARG A 236 -10.56 20.16 -18.54
CA ARG A 236 -11.04 20.73 -17.27
C ARG A 236 -10.35 20.08 -16.06
N LYS A 237 -10.16 18.75 -16.07
CA LYS A 237 -9.37 18.01 -15.05
C LYS A 237 -7.91 18.51 -15.04
N ARG A 238 -7.31 18.78 -16.21
CA ARG A 238 -5.97 19.40 -16.34
C ARG A 238 -5.80 20.78 -15.68
N ARG A 239 -6.89 21.53 -15.44
CA ARG A 239 -6.83 22.85 -14.78
C ARG A 239 -6.97 22.77 -13.25
N HIS A 240 -7.39 21.62 -12.69
CA HIS A 240 -7.57 21.41 -11.25
C HIS A 240 -6.49 20.52 -10.62
N ALA A 241 -5.80 19.68 -11.41
CA ALA A 241 -4.59 19.02 -10.95
C ALA A 241 -3.62 20.09 -10.43
N LYS A 242 -3.25 20.00 -9.15
CA LYS A 242 -2.11 20.75 -8.62
C LYS A 242 -0.96 20.41 -9.55
N LYS A 243 -0.45 21.44 -10.24
CA LYS A 243 0.53 21.32 -11.31
C LYS A 243 1.63 20.33 -10.89
N ASP A 244 1.57 19.11 -11.44
CA ASP A 244 2.51 17.99 -11.30
C ASP A 244 2.27 16.89 -10.21
N ASP A 245 1.09 16.81 -9.57
CA ASP A 245 0.70 15.68 -8.70
C ASP A 245 -0.19 14.66 -9.45
N TYR A 246 0.23 13.40 -9.54
CA TYR A 246 -0.54 12.29 -10.14
C TYR A 246 -0.90 11.26 -9.07
N ASN A 247 -2.05 10.59 -9.22
CA ASN A 247 -2.47 9.49 -8.35
C ASN A 247 -2.66 8.24 -9.21
N ILE A 248 -2.13 7.10 -8.79
CA ILE A 248 -2.43 5.80 -9.39
C ILE A 248 -3.38 5.09 -8.44
N GLU A 249 -4.65 4.95 -8.83
CA GLU A 249 -5.63 4.17 -8.11
C GLU A 249 -5.38 2.67 -8.34
N VAL A 250 -4.99 1.95 -7.28
CA VAL A 250 -4.53 0.56 -7.34
C VAL A 250 -5.57 -0.41 -6.77
N LEU A 251 -5.91 -1.41 -7.58
CA LEU A 251 -6.47 -2.68 -7.13
C LEU A 251 -5.33 -3.62 -6.74
N LEU A 252 -5.21 -3.95 -5.46
CA LEU A 252 -4.22 -4.92 -4.97
C LEU A 252 -4.84 -6.31 -4.83
N ALA A 253 -4.38 -7.25 -5.64
CA ALA A 253 -4.76 -8.65 -5.57
C ALA A 253 -3.66 -9.46 -4.87
N VAL A 254 -4.03 -10.19 -3.83
CA VAL A 254 -3.13 -11.01 -3.02
C VAL A 254 -3.59 -12.45 -3.13
N ASP A 255 -2.78 -13.30 -3.76
CA ASP A 255 -3.17 -14.69 -3.97
C ASP A 255 -3.13 -15.54 -2.68
N ASP A 256 -3.76 -16.71 -2.75
CA ASP A 256 -3.86 -17.63 -1.61
C ASP A 256 -2.48 -18.10 -1.12
N SER A 257 -1.45 -18.14 -1.97
CA SER A 257 -0.10 -18.54 -1.56
C SER A 257 0.56 -17.50 -0.64
N VAL A 258 0.37 -16.20 -0.92
CA VAL A 258 0.82 -15.10 -0.04
C VAL A 258 0.02 -15.10 1.26
N VAL A 259 -1.30 -15.30 1.18
CA VAL A 259 -2.18 -15.37 2.35
C VAL A 259 -1.80 -16.52 3.28
N ARG A 260 -1.54 -17.72 2.74
CA ARG A 260 -1.11 -18.89 3.52
C ARG A 260 0.24 -18.67 4.17
N PHE A 261 1.17 -18.04 3.44
CA PHE A 261 2.51 -17.79 3.95
C PHE A 261 2.51 -16.79 5.12
N HIS A 262 1.79 -15.67 5.00
CA HIS A 262 1.77 -14.65 6.06
C HIS A 262 0.73 -14.88 7.15
N GLY A 263 -0.29 -15.70 6.88
CA GLY A 263 -1.44 -15.92 7.73
C GLY A 263 -2.53 -14.86 7.55
N LYS A 264 -3.80 -15.28 7.61
CA LYS A 264 -4.98 -14.40 7.40
C LYS A 264 -5.00 -13.18 8.32
N GLU A 265 -4.49 -13.31 9.54
CA GLU A 265 -4.46 -12.22 10.55
C GLU A 265 -3.41 -11.13 10.27
N HIS A 266 -2.33 -11.46 9.53
CA HIS A 266 -1.18 -10.57 9.37
C HIS A 266 -0.96 -10.10 7.93
N VAL A 267 -1.48 -10.83 6.94
CA VAL A 267 -1.26 -10.55 5.51
C VAL A 267 -1.67 -9.13 5.13
N GLN A 268 -2.80 -8.61 5.64
CA GLN A 268 -3.24 -7.25 5.36
C GLN A 268 -2.20 -6.20 5.80
N ASN A 269 -1.66 -6.33 7.02
CA ASN A 269 -0.65 -5.39 7.53
C ASN A 269 0.65 -5.50 6.72
N TYR A 270 1.04 -6.72 6.34
CA TYR A 270 2.21 -6.97 5.53
C TYR A 270 2.11 -6.28 4.16
N VAL A 271 1.04 -6.55 3.40
CA VAL A 271 0.90 -5.98 2.05
C VAL A 271 0.68 -4.47 2.07
N LEU A 272 0.03 -3.90 3.10
CA LEU A 272 -0.04 -2.45 3.29
C LEU A 272 1.35 -1.86 3.54
N THR A 273 2.20 -2.54 4.30
CA THR A 273 3.59 -2.11 4.53
C THR A 273 4.40 -2.17 3.24
N LEU A 274 4.23 -3.24 2.46
CA LEU A 274 4.86 -3.40 1.14
C LEU A 274 4.45 -2.25 0.20
N MET A 275 3.15 -1.96 0.09
CA MET A 275 2.67 -0.87 -0.77
C MET A 275 3.07 0.52 -0.26
N ASN A 276 3.25 0.72 1.04
CA ASN A 276 3.82 1.94 1.58
C ASN A 276 5.29 2.14 1.16
N ILE A 277 6.04 1.05 1.01
CA ILE A 277 7.41 1.10 0.46
C ILE A 277 7.36 1.44 -1.04
N VAL A 278 6.42 0.85 -1.80
CA VAL A 278 6.22 1.18 -3.22
C VAL A 278 5.89 2.66 -3.39
N ASP A 279 4.97 3.19 -2.59
CA ASP A 279 4.61 4.62 -2.57
C ASP A 279 5.86 5.50 -2.34
N GLU A 280 6.66 5.17 -1.32
CA GLU A 280 7.91 5.89 -1.03
C GLU A 280 8.94 5.81 -2.16
N ILE A 281 9.01 4.70 -2.90
CA ILE A 281 9.88 4.58 -4.09
C ILE A 281 9.44 5.56 -5.20
N TYR A 282 8.12 5.72 -5.41
CA TYR A 282 7.56 6.66 -6.39
C TYR A 282 7.66 8.12 -5.94
N HIS A 283 7.80 8.38 -4.63
CA HIS A 283 8.09 9.72 -4.09
C HIS A 283 9.57 10.12 -4.18
N ASP A 284 10.46 9.25 -4.69
CA ASP A 284 11.87 9.62 -4.85
C ASP A 284 12.05 10.72 -5.91
N GLU A 285 12.77 11.78 -5.52
CA GLU A 285 12.97 12.98 -6.35
C GLU A 285 13.63 12.70 -7.71
N SER A 286 14.37 11.59 -7.84
CA SER A 286 15.01 11.21 -9.11
C SER A 286 14.00 10.89 -10.21
N LEU A 287 12.77 10.49 -9.87
CA LEU A 287 11.69 10.26 -10.84
C LEU A 287 11.33 11.56 -11.58
N GLY A 288 11.41 12.70 -10.89
CA GLY A 288 11.12 14.03 -11.43
C GLY A 288 9.63 14.35 -11.62
N VAL A 289 8.74 13.43 -11.26
CA VAL A 289 7.28 13.60 -11.22
C VAL A 289 6.78 13.06 -9.90
N HIS A 290 5.82 13.73 -9.27
CA HIS A 290 5.25 13.27 -8.01
C HIS A 290 4.04 12.36 -8.28
N ILE A 291 4.20 11.08 -7.99
CA ILE A 291 3.17 10.04 -8.18
C ILE A 291 2.82 9.48 -6.81
N ASN A 292 1.54 9.49 -6.46
CA ASN A 292 1.02 8.82 -5.27
C ASN A 292 0.45 7.45 -5.64
N ILE A 293 0.82 6.42 -4.89
CA ILE A 293 0.19 5.11 -5.00
C ILE A 293 -0.99 5.05 -4.04
N VAL A 294 -2.20 4.86 -4.56
CA VAL A 294 -3.44 4.91 -3.77
C VAL A 294 -4.19 3.60 -3.86
N LEU A 295 -4.27 2.85 -2.77
CA LEU A 295 -5.08 1.64 -2.67
C LEU A 295 -6.56 2.00 -2.56
N VAL A 296 -7.32 1.68 -3.61
CA VAL A 296 -8.78 1.84 -3.65
C VAL A 296 -9.51 0.57 -3.23
N ARG A 297 -8.91 -0.59 -3.47
CA ARG A 297 -9.49 -1.90 -3.17
C ARG A 297 -8.40 -2.96 -3.04
N MET A 298 -8.62 -3.90 -2.13
CA MET A 298 -7.73 -5.05 -1.94
C MET A 298 -8.57 -6.34 -2.02
N ILE A 299 -8.10 -7.34 -2.75
CA ILE A 299 -8.78 -8.63 -2.90
C ILE A 299 -7.82 -9.75 -2.49
N MET A 300 -8.18 -10.48 -1.44
CA MET A 300 -7.56 -11.75 -1.06
C MET A 300 -8.20 -12.85 -1.91
N VAL A 301 -7.47 -13.33 -2.91
CA VAL A 301 -7.96 -14.26 -3.92
C VAL A 301 -7.95 -15.68 -3.35
N GLY A 302 -9.06 -16.40 -3.49
CA GLY A 302 -9.20 -17.75 -2.96
C GLY A 302 -8.33 -18.77 -3.69
N TYR A 303 -8.08 -19.92 -3.05
CA TYR A 303 -7.20 -20.98 -3.59
C TYR A 303 -7.52 -21.38 -5.04
N ARG A 304 -8.79 -21.71 -5.35
CA ARG A 304 -9.20 -22.17 -6.69
C ARG A 304 -9.04 -21.11 -7.77
N GLN A 305 -9.28 -19.85 -7.42
CA GLN A 305 -9.05 -18.72 -8.31
C GLN A 305 -7.54 -18.54 -8.53
N SER A 306 -6.75 -18.56 -7.46
CA SER A 306 -5.30 -18.37 -7.50
C SER A 306 -4.61 -19.36 -8.43
N ILE A 307 -4.94 -20.65 -8.34
CA ILE A 307 -4.38 -21.69 -9.23
C ILE A 307 -4.90 -21.60 -10.67
N SER A 308 -6.00 -20.89 -10.91
CA SER A 308 -6.56 -20.69 -12.26
C SER A 308 -5.98 -19.47 -12.99
N LEU A 309 -5.37 -18.55 -12.24
CA LEU A 309 -4.78 -17.32 -12.76
C LEU A 309 -3.27 -17.46 -13.04
N ILE A 310 -2.62 -18.47 -12.44
CA ILE A 310 -1.19 -18.69 -12.56
C ILE A 310 -0.92 -20.01 -13.30
N GLU A 311 -0.29 -19.90 -14.47
CA GLU A 311 0.17 -21.00 -15.28
C GLU A 311 1.69 -21.18 -15.12
N ARG A 312 2.08 -22.29 -14.46
CA ARG A 312 3.49 -22.56 -14.16
C ARG A 312 4.35 -22.60 -15.42
N GLY A 313 5.44 -21.83 -15.40
CA GLY A 313 6.40 -21.73 -16.49
C GLY A 313 5.90 -20.96 -17.72
N ASN A 314 4.73 -20.31 -17.62
CA ASN A 314 4.18 -19.48 -18.68
C ASN A 314 3.80 -18.08 -18.13
N PRO A 315 4.80 -17.16 -18.02
CA PRO A 315 4.58 -15.85 -17.43
C PRO A 315 3.62 -15.00 -18.27
N SER A 316 3.72 -15.09 -19.60
CA SER A 316 2.85 -14.35 -20.52
C SER A 316 1.38 -14.75 -20.37
N ARG A 317 1.09 -16.04 -20.28
CA ARG A 317 -0.30 -16.52 -20.08
C ARG A 317 -0.83 -16.21 -18.69
N SER A 318 0.02 -16.31 -17.67
CA SER A 318 -0.35 -15.93 -16.29
C SER A 318 -0.72 -14.46 -16.20
N LEU A 319 0.10 -13.57 -16.77
CA LEU A 319 -0.19 -12.14 -16.82
C LEU A 319 -1.48 -11.86 -17.62
N GLU A 320 -1.67 -12.48 -18.78
CA GLU A 320 -2.89 -12.33 -19.58
C GLU A 320 -4.16 -12.71 -18.79
N GLN A 321 -4.11 -13.80 -18.02
CA GLN A 321 -5.21 -14.23 -17.14
C GLN A 321 -5.45 -13.23 -16.01
N VAL A 322 -4.39 -12.78 -15.34
CA VAL A 322 -4.45 -11.77 -14.26
C VAL A 322 -5.05 -10.46 -14.77
N CYS A 323 -4.62 -9.96 -15.93
CA CYS A 323 -5.11 -8.71 -16.50
C CYS A 323 -6.59 -8.80 -16.88
N ARG A 324 -7.02 -9.91 -17.49
CA ARG A 324 -8.45 -10.15 -17.77
C ARG A 324 -9.27 -10.26 -16.51
N TRP A 325 -8.74 -10.93 -15.49
CA TRP A 325 -9.40 -11.02 -14.20
C TRP A 325 -9.51 -9.65 -13.54
N ALA A 326 -8.46 -8.83 -13.51
CA ALA A 326 -8.48 -7.47 -12.99
C ALA A 326 -9.53 -6.60 -13.71
N HIS A 327 -9.58 -6.69 -15.05
CA HIS A 327 -10.61 -6.02 -15.85
C HIS A 327 -12.03 -6.46 -15.44
N SER A 328 -12.25 -7.74 -15.15
CA SER A 328 -13.54 -8.23 -14.66
C SER A 328 -13.93 -7.71 -13.26
N GLN A 329 -12.96 -7.21 -12.48
CA GLN A 329 -13.20 -6.60 -11.17
C GLN A 329 -13.47 -5.10 -11.24
N GLN A 330 -13.32 -4.48 -12.42
CA GLN A 330 -13.44 -3.04 -12.63
C GLN A 330 -14.88 -2.54 -12.40
N ARG A 331 -14.99 -1.33 -11.86
CA ARG A 331 -16.27 -0.64 -11.73
C ARG A 331 -16.65 0.03 -13.05
N SER A 332 -17.91 -0.06 -13.44
CA SER A 332 -18.39 0.51 -14.71
C SER A 332 -18.40 2.04 -14.71
N ASP A 333 -18.58 2.64 -13.54
CA ASP A 333 -18.57 4.10 -13.34
C ASP A 333 -17.15 4.56 -12.99
N PRO A 334 -16.50 5.40 -13.83
CA PRO A 334 -15.17 5.95 -13.57
C PRO A 334 -15.07 6.81 -12.32
N GLU A 335 -16.18 7.38 -11.84
CA GLU A 335 -16.19 8.22 -10.64
C GLU A 335 -16.51 7.40 -9.36
N HIS A 336 -16.61 6.07 -9.49
CA HIS A 336 -16.82 5.19 -8.34
C HIS A 336 -15.54 5.11 -7.49
N ALA A 337 -15.66 5.20 -6.17
CA ALA A 337 -14.53 5.16 -5.22
C ALA A 337 -13.69 3.86 -5.20
N GLU A 338 -14.05 2.87 -6.02
CA GLU A 338 -13.34 1.59 -6.17
C GLU A 338 -12.94 1.35 -7.65
N TYR A 339 -13.10 2.36 -8.49
CA TYR A 339 -12.50 2.38 -9.82
C TYR A 339 -10.98 2.38 -9.64
N HIS A 340 -10.27 1.66 -10.50
CA HIS A 340 -8.81 1.55 -10.42
C HIS A 340 -8.17 1.79 -11.77
N ASP A 341 -7.06 2.52 -11.78
CA ASP A 341 -6.23 2.74 -12.96
C ASP A 341 -5.34 1.55 -13.24
N HIS A 342 -4.91 0.86 -12.17
CA HIS A 342 -3.85 -0.13 -12.20
C HIS A 342 -4.14 -1.31 -11.27
N ALA A 343 -3.78 -2.52 -11.69
CA ALA A 343 -3.90 -3.72 -10.86
C ALA A 343 -2.53 -4.34 -10.54
N VAL A 344 -2.25 -4.57 -9.26
CA VAL A 344 -1.03 -5.25 -8.80
C VAL A 344 -1.42 -6.62 -8.27
N PHE A 345 -0.89 -7.68 -8.88
CA PHE A 345 -1.11 -9.06 -8.42
C PHE A 345 0.15 -9.61 -7.74
N LEU A 346 0.00 -10.06 -6.49
CA LEU A 346 1.08 -10.66 -5.69
C LEU A 346 0.88 -12.17 -5.57
N THR A 347 1.92 -12.93 -5.84
CA THR A 347 1.93 -14.39 -5.70
C THR A 347 3.27 -14.91 -5.18
N ARG A 348 3.27 -16.02 -4.44
CA ARG A 348 4.47 -16.82 -4.15
C ARG A 348 4.60 -18.04 -5.06
N GLN A 349 3.73 -18.18 -6.06
CA GLN A 349 3.78 -19.26 -7.04
C GLN A 349 4.79 -18.93 -8.14
N ASP A 350 5.48 -19.95 -8.65
CA ASP A 350 6.37 -19.82 -9.79
C ASP A 350 5.56 -19.73 -11.08
N PHE A 351 5.53 -18.53 -11.69
CA PHE A 351 4.88 -18.29 -12.98
C PHE A 351 5.86 -18.23 -14.16
N GLY A 352 7.15 -18.03 -13.88
CA GLY A 352 8.20 -17.83 -14.88
C GLY A 352 9.42 -18.75 -14.69
N PRO A 353 10.48 -18.58 -15.52
CA PRO A 353 11.76 -19.24 -15.31
C PRO A 353 12.38 -18.83 -13.96
N ALA A 354 13.28 -19.67 -13.43
CA ALA A 354 13.95 -19.40 -12.16
C ALA A 354 14.64 -18.02 -12.15
N GLY A 355 14.35 -17.22 -11.13
CA GLY A 355 14.86 -15.84 -10.99
C GLY A 355 13.95 -14.76 -11.58
N MET A 356 12.90 -15.11 -12.33
CA MET A 356 11.89 -14.14 -12.74
C MET A 356 11.03 -13.73 -11.54
N GLN A 357 11.12 -12.45 -11.16
CA GLN A 357 10.38 -11.91 -10.03
C GLN A 357 9.14 -11.12 -10.44
N GLY A 358 9.05 -10.64 -11.67
CA GLY A 358 7.93 -9.81 -12.13
C GLY A 358 7.69 -9.97 -13.62
N TYR A 359 6.48 -9.60 -14.06
CA TYR A 359 6.13 -9.51 -15.47
C TYR A 359 5.02 -8.48 -15.68
N ALA A 360 5.21 -7.58 -16.66
CA ALA A 360 4.27 -6.51 -16.96
C ALA A 360 4.26 -6.11 -18.44
N PRO A 361 3.14 -5.58 -18.97
CA PRO A 361 3.13 -4.94 -20.28
C PRO A 361 3.83 -3.58 -20.22
N VAL A 362 4.65 -3.27 -21.23
CA VAL A 362 5.18 -1.92 -21.39
C VAL A 362 4.09 -1.00 -21.96
N THR A 363 3.97 0.24 -21.49
CA THR A 363 2.96 1.24 -21.92
C THR A 363 1.52 0.71 -21.82
N GLY A 364 1.08 0.41 -20.60
CA GLY A 364 -0.23 -0.17 -20.32
C GLY A 364 -1.12 0.67 -19.40
N MET A 365 -0.61 1.77 -18.83
CA MET A 365 -1.35 2.55 -17.83
C MET A 365 -2.67 3.10 -18.40
N CYS A 366 -3.72 3.13 -17.58
CA CYS A 366 -5.10 3.44 -17.96
C CYS A 366 -5.75 2.47 -18.98
N HIS A 367 -5.04 1.46 -19.49
CA HIS A 367 -5.61 0.54 -20.47
C HIS A 367 -6.32 -0.65 -19.78
N PRO A 368 -7.59 -0.94 -20.08
CA PRO A 368 -8.40 -1.91 -19.32
C PRO A 368 -7.82 -3.33 -19.24
N LEU A 369 -7.09 -3.77 -20.26
CA LEU A 369 -6.49 -5.11 -20.34
C LEU A 369 -4.96 -5.13 -20.26
N ARG A 370 -4.31 -3.97 -20.03
CA ARG A 370 -2.84 -3.85 -19.99
C ARG A 370 -2.31 -3.11 -18.76
N SER A 371 -3.18 -2.47 -17.97
CA SER A 371 -2.77 -1.82 -16.73
C SER A 371 -2.76 -2.80 -15.56
N CYS A 372 -1.80 -3.72 -15.57
CA CYS A 372 -1.70 -4.84 -14.64
C CYS A 372 -0.25 -5.30 -14.50
N THR A 373 0.14 -5.75 -13.31
CA THR A 373 1.45 -6.35 -13.06
C THR A 373 1.29 -7.68 -12.30
N LEU A 374 2.14 -8.65 -12.64
CA LEU A 374 2.26 -9.93 -11.92
C LEU A 374 3.61 -9.95 -11.20
N ASN A 375 3.59 -10.08 -9.88
CA ASN A 375 4.78 -9.91 -9.05
C ASN A 375 4.94 -11.07 -8.09
N HIS A 376 6.13 -11.64 -8.04
CA HIS A 376 6.55 -12.63 -7.09
C HIS A 376 6.87 -11.97 -5.75
N GLU A 377 6.18 -12.41 -4.70
CA GLU A 377 6.34 -11.91 -3.34
C GLU A 377 7.38 -12.78 -2.61
N ASP A 378 8.53 -12.20 -2.26
CA ASP A 378 9.54 -12.84 -1.39
C ASP A 378 10.13 -11.85 -0.37
N GLY A 379 9.26 -11.34 0.52
CA GLY A 379 9.60 -10.34 1.52
C GLY A 379 9.52 -8.91 0.99
N PHE A 380 9.87 -7.93 1.84
CA PHE A 380 9.75 -6.50 1.50
C PHE A 380 10.63 -6.05 0.31
N SER A 381 11.61 -6.85 -0.09
CA SER A 381 12.38 -6.60 -1.31
C SER A 381 11.51 -6.64 -2.58
N SER A 382 10.39 -7.36 -2.56
CA SER A 382 9.43 -7.41 -3.68
C SER A 382 8.75 -6.06 -3.95
N ALA A 383 8.79 -5.09 -3.03
CA ALA A 383 8.33 -3.73 -3.30
C ALA A 383 9.09 -3.07 -4.48
N PHE A 384 10.38 -3.38 -4.64
CA PHE A 384 11.16 -2.89 -5.78
C PHE A 384 10.76 -3.55 -7.09
N VAL A 385 10.32 -4.81 -7.05
CA VAL A 385 9.76 -5.51 -8.20
C VAL A 385 8.44 -4.88 -8.60
N VAL A 386 7.52 -4.67 -7.65
CA VAL A 386 6.24 -3.98 -7.92
C VAL A 386 6.49 -2.59 -8.51
N ALA A 387 7.46 -1.84 -7.98
CA ALA A 387 7.81 -0.53 -8.52
C ALA A 387 8.35 -0.62 -9.96
N HIS A 388 9.25 -1.57 -10.23
CA HIS A 388 9.84 -1.83 -11.55
C HIS A 388 8.76 -2.22 -12.58
N GLU A 389 7.93 -3.21 -12.27
CA GLU A 389 6.86 -3.67 -13.14
C GLU A 389 5.82 -2.56 -13.42
N THR A 390 5.49 -1.76 -12.40
CA THR A 390 4.61 -0.60 -12.58
C THR A 390 5.29 0.47 -13.46
N GLY A 391 6.62 0.60 -13.38
CA GLY A 391 7.43 1.46 -14.25
C GLY A 391 7.32 1.09 -15.73
N HIS A 392 7.34 -0.21 -16.04
CA HIS A 392 7.05 -0.70 -17.39
C HIS A 392 5.66 -0.27 -17.86
N VAL A 393 4.65 -0.42 -17.02
CA VAL A 393 3.27 -0.04 -17.36
C VAL A 393 3.15 1.46 -17.62
N LEU A 394 3.94 2.29 -16.94
CA LEU A 394 4.08 3.73 -17.19
C LEU A 394 4.87 4.07 -18.47
N GLY A 395 5.54 3.08 -19.09
CA GLY A 395 6.26 3.20 -20.35
C GLY A 395 7.77 3.34 -20.23
N MET A 396 8.33 2.98 -19.07
CA MET A 396 9.78 2.91 -18.87
C MET A 396 10.33 1.59 -19.40
N GLU A 397 11.49 1.64 -20.02
CA GLU A 397 12.23 0.48 -20.48
C GLU A 397 13.38 0.16 -19.53
N HIS A 398 14.01 -0.99 -19.72
CA HIS A 398 15.19 -1.36 -18.92
C HIS A 398 16.37 -0.41 -19.16
N ASP A 399 17.07 -0.05 -18.08
CA ASP A 399 18.30 0.72 -18.15
C ASP A 399 19.42 -0.08 -18.84
N GLY A 400 20.09 0.54 -19.80
CA GLY A 400 21.18 -0.07 -20.57
C GLY A 400 20.74 -0.97 -21.72
N GLN A 401 19.43 -1.21 -21.89
CA GLN A 401 18.88 -1.94 -23.04
C GLN A 401 18.30 -0.95 -24.04
N GLY A 402 19.03 -0.67 -25.13
CA GLY A 402 18.57 0.27 -26.17
C GLY A 402 18.61 1.75 -25.76
N ASN A 403 19.07 2.08 -24.54
CA ASN A 403 19.23 3.44 -24.05
C ASN A 403 20.64 3.69 -23.48
N ARG A 404 20.91 4.94 -23.06
CA ARG A 404 22.24 5.39 -22.61
C ARG A 404 22.42 5.31 -21.08
N CYS A 405 21.66 4.46 -20.37
CA CYS A 405 21.68 4.38 -18.90
C CYS A 405 22.34 3.10 -18.36
N ALA A 406 23.18 2.45 -19.18
CA ALA A 406 23.94 1.27 -18.76
C ALA A 406 24.84 1.54 -17.54
N ASP A 407 25.36 2.76 -17.41
CA ASP A 407 26.17 3.22 -16.26
C ASP A 407 25.38 3.23 -14.94
N GLU A 408 24.06 3.43 -15.00
CA GLU A 408 23.21 3.55 -13.81
C GLU A 408 22.70 2.20 -13.27
N THR A 409 22.74 1.15 -14.11
CA THR A 409 22.37 -0.21 -13.69
C THR A 409 23.23 -0.68 -12.51
N SER A 410 24.53 -0.42 -12.57
CA SER A 410 25.50 -0.78 -11.52
C SER A 410 25.37 0.06 -10.24
N MET A 411 24.62 1.16 -10.30
CA MET A 411 24.33 2.03 -9.16
C MET A 411 23.03 1.64 -8.44
N GLY A 412 22.28 0.67 -8.96
CA GLY A 412 21.03 0.21 -8.35
C GLY A 412 19.80 0.99 -8.83
N SER A 413 19.77 1.43 -10.10
CA SER A 413 18.58 2.04 -10.67
C SER A 413 17.38 1.07 -10.65
N ILE A 414 16.18 1.60 -10.43
CA ILE A 414 14.97 0.78 -10.26
C ILE A 414 14.66 -0.02 -11.53
N MET A 415 14.90 0.57 -12.72
CA MET A 415 14.68 -0.09 -14.02
C MET A 415 15.89 -0.89 -14.53
N ALA A 416 16.87 -1.21 -13.68
CA ALA A 416 17.92 -2.14 -14.07
C ALA A 416 17.33 -3.54 -14.39
N PRO A 417 17.74 -4.20 -15.50
CA PRO A 417 17.16 -5.50 -15.91
C PRO A 417 17.29 -6.58 -14.85
N LEU A 418 18.41 -6.56 -14.12
CA LEU A 418 18.48 -7.25 -12.85
C LEU A 418 18.07 -6.23 -11.77
N VAL A 419 16.79 -6.32 -11.37
CA VAL A 419 16.28 -5.66 -10.14
C VAL A 419 17.12 -6.07 -8.91
N GLN A 420 17.95 -7.11 -9.07
CA GLN A 420 18.87 -7.65 -8.11
C GLN A 420 20.32 -7.18 -8.34
N ALA A 421 20.80 -6.44 -7.32
CA ALA A 421 22.18 -6.11 -6.99
C ALA A 421 22.85 -4.93 -7.70
N ALA A 422 22.94 -3.78 -7.00
CA ALA A 422 24.22 -3.18 -6.62
C ALA A 422 24.05 -1.87 -5.80
N PHE A 423 24.90 -1.77 -4.77
CA PHE A 423 25.41 -0.63 -4.00
C PHE A 423 24.57 0.64 -3.69
N HIS A 424 24.38 0.84 -2.38
CA HIS A 424 24.22 2.08 -1.61
C HIS A 424 22.95 2.92 -1.74
N ARG A 425 22.20 2.91 -2.86
CA ARG A 425 20.98 3.74 -2.96
C ARG A 425 20.14 3.42 -4.20
N TYR A 426 18.85 3.14 -4.05
CA TYR A 426 17.90 3.09 -5.16
C TYR A 426 17.61 4.51 -5.68
N HIS A 427 17.41 4.60 -6.99
CA HIS A 427 16.98 5.79 -7.70
C HIS A 427 16.33 5.41 -9.04
N TRP A 428 15.59 6.33 -9.64
CA TRP A 428 15.13 6.26 -11.02
C TRP A 428 16.20 6.87 -11.92
N SER A 429 16.56 6.19 -13.01
CA SER A 429 17.62 6.67 -13.89
C SER A 429 17.19 7.90 -14.68
N ARG A 430 18.16 8.58 -15.31
CA ARG A 430 17.85 9.67 -16.26
C ARG A 430 17.00 9.19 -17.45
N CYS A 431 17.11 7.91 -17.84
CA CYS A 431 16.31 7.33 -18.92
C CYS A 431 14.88 7.09 -18.46
N SER A 432 14.68 6.49 -17.28
CA SER A 432 13.34 6.25 -16.71
C SER A 432 12.58 7.57 -16.54
N LYS A 433 13.24 8.60 -15.99
CA LYS A 433 12.66 9.95 -15.89
C LYS A 433 12.29 10.52 -17.26
N GLN A 434 13.14 10.37 -18.26
CA GLN A 434 12.86 10.89 -19.60
C GLN A 434 11.70 10.15 -20.26
N GLU A 435 11.64 8.82 -20.11
CA GLU A 435 10.61 7.95 -20.66
C GLU A 435 9.25 8.23 -20.03
N LEU A 436 9.18 8.34 -18.70
CA LEU A 436 7.96 8.74 -18.00
C LEU A 436 7.43 10.07 -18.51
N ASN A 437 8.30 11.08 -18.61
CA ASN A 437 7.89 12.41 -19.08
C ASN A 437 7.33 12.42 -20.52
N ARG A 438 7.63 11.41 -21.35
CA ARG A 438 7.02 11.29 -22.68
C ARG A 438 5.56 10.87 -22.62
N TYR A 439 5.19 10.01 -21.66
CA TYR A 439 3.87 9.39 -21.60
C TYR A 439 2.97 9.94 -20.51
N ILE A 440 3.52 10.52 -19.43
CA ILE A 440 2.75 10.89 -18.23
C ILE A 440 1.57 11.83 -18.52
N HIS A 441 1.76 12.78 -19.45
CA HIS A 441 0.71 13.72 -19.85
C HIS A 441 -0.41 13.09 -20.71
N SER A 442 -0.22 11.87 -21.19
CA SER A 442 -1.23 11.10 -21.94
C SER A 442 -2.11 10.21 -21.04
N TYR A 443 -1.73 10.04 -19.77
CA TYR A 443 -2.48 9.23 -18.81
C TYR A 443 -3.47 10.09 -18.04
N ASP A 444 -4.58 10.45 -18.68
CA ASP A 444 -5.61 11.31 -18.09
C ASP A 444 -6.32 10.67 -16.87
N CYS A 445 -6.28 9.33 -16.74
CA CYS A 445 -6.85 8.62 -15.59
C CYS A 445 -6.09 8.89 -14.27
N LEU A 446 -4.85 9.39 -14.33
CA LEU A 446 -4.04 9.63 -13.13
C LEU A 446 -4.24 11.03 -12.52
N LEU A 447 -5.15 11.83 -13.10
CA LEU A 447 -5.30 13.26 -12.81
C LEU A 447 -6.34 13.56 -11.73
N ASP A 448 -7.28 12.66 -11.46
CA ASP A 448 -8.24 12.84 -10.38
C ASP A 448 -7.61 12.56 -9.02
N ASP A 449 -8.22 13.15 -7.99
CA ASP A 449 -7.80 12.96 -6.61
C ASP A 449 -8.82 12.09 -5.87
N PRO A 450 -8.49 10.82 -5.57
CA PRO A 450 -9.43 9.89 -4.89
C PRO A 450 -9.81 10.33 -3.47
N PHE A 451 -9.16 11.37 -2.93
CA PHE A 451 -9.48 11.95 -1.62
C PHE A 451 -10.39 13.18 -1.72
N GLU A 452 -10.52 13.79 -2.89
CA GLU A 452 -11.44 14.91 -3.13
C GLU A 452 -12.81 14.40 -3.58
N HIS A 453 -13.60 13.94 -2.61
CA HIS A 453 -15.01 13.68 -2.89
C HIS A 453 -15.74 15.02 -3.04
N ASN A 454 -16.45 15.20 -4.17
CA ASN A 454 -17.42 16.28 -4.35
C ASN A 454 -18.62 16.06 -3.41
N TRP A 455 -18.44 16.28 -2.11
CA TRP A 455 -19.54 16.28 -1.16
C TRP A 455 -20.54 17.34 -1.63
N PRO A 456 -21.82 16.98 -1.86
CA PRO A 456 -22.83 18.00 -2.10
C PRO A 456 -22.76 18.98 -0.93
N LYS A 457 -22.73 20.29 -1.23
CA LYS A 457 -22.77 21.33 -0.20
C LYS A 457 -23.87 20.92 0.79
N LEU A 458 -23.50 20.76 2.06
CA LEU A 458 -24.47 20.48 3.11
C LEU A 458 -25.60 21.51 2.93
N PRO A 459 -26.88 21.07 2.88
CA PRO A 459 -27.98 22.01 2.76
C PRO A 459 -27.82 23.03 3.89
N GLU A 460 -27.91 24.31 3.54
CA GLU A 460 -27.76 25.38 4.52
C GLU A 460 -28.73 25.12 5.68
N LEU A 461 -28.24 25.28 6.92
CA LEU A 461 -29.07 25.09 8.09
C LEU A 461 -30.32 25.98 7.94
N PRO A 462 -31.54 25.48 8.21
CA PRO A 462 -32.76 26.26 8.01
C PRO A 462 -32.74 27.63 8.70
N GLY A 463 -32.03 27.76 9.82
CA GLY A 463 -31.84 29.02 10.55
C GLY A 463 -31.02 30.10 9.83
N ILE A 464 -30.44 29.81 8.66
CA ILE A 464 -29.81 30.81 7.77
C ILE A 464 -30.85 31.43 6.83
N ASN A 465 -31.82 30.63 6.38
CA ASN A 465 -32.92 31.10 5.51
C ASN A 465 -34.11 31.65 6.30
N TYR A 466 -34.24 31.29 7.57
CA TYR A 466 -35.29 31.79 8.46
C TYR A 466 -34.66 32.35 9.73
N SER A 467 -34.74 33.67 9.91
CA SER A 467 -34.40 34.34 11.17
C SER A 467 -35.24 33.79 12.33
N MET A 468 -34.77 33.97 13.57
CA MET A 468 -35.53 33.57 14.76
C MET A 468 -36.94 34.20 14.80
N ASP A 469 -37.10 35.41 14.25
CA ASP A 469 -38.39 36.07 14.13
C ASP A 469 -39.31 35.37 13.11
N GLU A 470 -38.76 34.94 11.97
CA GLU A 470 -39.52 34.21 10.95
C GLU A 470 -39.92 32.81 11.44
N GLN A 471 -39.04 32.16 12.21
CA GLN A 471 -39.36 30.91 12.89
C GLN A 471 -40.49 31.12 13.92
N CYS A 472 -40.45 32.18 14.73
CA CYS A 472 -41.55 32.53 15.64
C CYS A 472 -42.86 32.85 14.90
N ARG A 473 -42.82 33.49 13.73
CA ARG A 473 -44.02 33.76 12.93
C ARG A 473 -44.61 32.51 12.32
N PHE A 474 -43.78 31.54 11.94
CA PHE A 474 -44.22 30.26 11.41
C PHE A 474 -44.97 29.44 12.47
N ASP A 475 -44.42 29.38 13.68
CA ASP A 475 -44.98 28.56 14.77
C ASP A 475 -46.17 29.24 15.48
N PHE A 476 -46.14 30.56 15.65
CA PHE A 476 -47.09 31.28 16.50
C PHE A 476 -47.95 32.31 15.75
N GLY A 477 -47.68 32.53 14.46
CA GLY A 477 -48.47 33.41 13.60
C GLY A 477 -47.94 34.84 13.49
N VAL A 478 -48.64 35.62 12.67
CA VAL A 478 -48.24 37.01 12.33
C VAL A 478 -48.29 37.89 13.59
N GLY A 479 -47.16 38.50 13.95
CA GLY A 479 -47.03 39.38 15.12
C GLY A 479 -46.09 38.86 16.22
N TYR A 480 -45.71 37.58 16.17
CA TYR A 480 -44.72 37.01 17.10
C TYR A 480 -43.29 37.26 16.62
N LYS A 481 -42.37 37.49 17.57
CA LYS A 481 -40.94 37.74 17.36
C LYS A 481 -40.12 37.15 18.49
N THR A 482 -38.82 37.05 18.29
CA THR A 482 -37.86 36.54 19.28
C THR A 482 -37.88 37.40 20.56
N CYS A 483 -37.92 36.75 21.72
CA CYS A 483 -37.80 37.44 23.00
C CYS A 483 -36.37 37.93 23.20
N THR A 484 -36.16 39.24 23.22
CA THR A 484 -34.90 39.86 23.64
C THR A 484 -34.90 40.02 25.15
N ALA A 485 -33.81 39.62 25.81
CA ALA A 485 -33.64 39.73 27.26
C ALA A 485 -33.58 41.18 27.75
#